data_AF-A0AAX4H5P8-F1
#
_entry.id   AF-A0AAX4H5P8-F1
#
_cell.length_a   1.000
_cell.length_b   1.000
_cell.length_c   1.000
_cell.angle_alpha   90.00
_cell.angle_beta   90.00
_cell.angle_gamma   90.00
#
_symmetry.space_group_name_H-M   'P 1'
#
loop_
_entity.id
_entity.type
_entity.pdbx_description
1 polymer ?
#
loop_
_entity_poly.entity_id
_entity_poly.type
_entity_poly.pdbx_seq_one_letter_code
_entity_poly.pdbx_strand_id
1 'polypeptide(L)'
;MSKKEPSLDEYTKLKDELVSSILKKREIDAKLAQLEEEIYDKELDYFNESTYGNIVKGFESFGKMSLGGLNKRKMVFNDEDHIFSMSSATFIKALMRKQGVNSSSGELDDYEDSVEPGNGTGNGNTSGKESASSTPLRKRK
;
A
#
# COMPACT_ATOMS: atom_id res chain seq x y z
N MET A 1 33.34 -5.39 -28.39
CA MET A 1 33.03 -5.37 -26.94
C MET A 1 32.60 -6.78 -26.56
N SER A 2 33.43 -7.51 -25.80
CA SER A 2 33.16 -8.91 -25.43
C SER A 2 32.05 -8.94 -24.40
N LYS A 3 30.92 -9.59 -24.72
CA LYS A 3 29.88 -9.88 -23.74
C LYS A 3 30.48 -10.88 -22.75
N LYS A 4 30.69 -10.44 -21.51
CA LYS A 4 31.13 -11.31 -20.43
C LYS A 4 29.96 -12.23 -20.11
N GLU A 5 30.12 -13.53 -20.40
CA GLU A 5 29.13 -14.54 -20.01
C GLU A 5 28.92 -14.47 -18.49
N PRO A 6 27.67 -14.41 -17.99
CA PRO A 6 27.42 -14.32 -16.57
C PRO A 6 27.95 -15.58 -15.89
N SER A 7 28.83 -15.41 -14.90
CA SER A 7 29.28 -16.56 -14.12
C SER A 7 28.15 -17.06 -13.22
N LEU A 8 28.18 -18.35 -12.88
CA LEU A 8 27.21 -18.94 -11.93
C LEU A 8 27.20 -18.17 -10.59
N ASP A 9 28.36 -17.69 -10.17
CA ASP A 9 28.52 -16.87 -8.96
C ASP A 9 27.86 -15.49 -9.09
N GLU A 10 27.84 -14.90 -10.29
CA GLU A 10 27.19 -13.62 -10.55
C GLU A 10 25.66 -13.80 -10.58
N TYR A 11 25.17 -14.88 -11.17
CA TYR A 11 23.75 -15.24 -11.17
C TYR A 11 23.21 -15.47 -9.76
N THR A 12 23.93 -16.23 -8.92
CA THR A 12 23.52 -16.52 -7.54
C THR A 12 23.48 -15.24 -6.69
N LYS A 13 24.49 -14.37 -6.82
CA LYS A 13 24.48 -13.05 -6.16
C LYS A 13 23.28 -12.19 -6.57
N LEU A 14 23.00 -12.08 -7.87
CA LEU A 14 21.86 -11.32 -8.37
C LEU A 14 20.52 -11.91 -7.87
N LYS A 15 20.42 -13.24 -7.80
CA LYS A 15 19.24 -13.92 -7.28
C LYS A 15 19.02 -13.58 -5.79
N ASP A 16 20.07 -13.63 -4.98
CA ASP A 16 19.98 -13.32 -3.55
C ASP A 16 19.64 -11.84 -3.31
N GLU A 17 20.24 -10.94 -4.10
CA GLU A 17 19.92 -9.50 -4.07
C GLU A 17 18.47 -9.22 -4.47
N LEU A 18 17.96 -9.92 -5.49
CA LEU A 18 16.57 -9.82 -5.91
C LEU A 18 15.62 -10.28 -4.80
N VAL A 19 15.88 -11.43 -4.19
CA VAL A 19 15.07 -11.94 -3.07
C VAL A 19 15.06 -10.96 -1.90
N SER A 20 16.23 -10.45 -1.52
CA SER A 20 16.36 -9.44 -0.46
C SER A 20 15.57 -8.17 -0.79
N SER A 21 15.63 -7.71 -2.04
CA SER A 21 14.88 -6.54 -2.49
C SER A 21 13.37 -6.74 -2.45
N ILE A 22 12.88 -7.92 -2.84
CA ILE A 22 11.45 -8.25 -2.76
C ILE A 22 10.98 -8.29 -1.30
N LEU A 23 11.73 -8.96 -0.41
CA LEU A 23 11.38 -9.00 1.02
C LEU A 23 11.36 -7.60 1.64
N LYS A 24 12.33 -6.76 1.30
CA LYS A 24 12.38 -5.38 1.75
C LYS A 24 11.19 -4.56 1.22
N LYS A 25 10.79 -4.77 -0.04
CA LYS A 25 9.60 -4.13 -0.61
C LYS A 25 8.35 -4.53 0.19
N ARG A 26 8.15 -5.83 0.45
CA ARG A 26 7.04 -6.33 1.27
C ARG A 26 7.00 -5.71 2.67
N GLU A 27 8.15 -5.58 3.32
CA GLU A 27 8.25 -4.94 4.64
C GLU A 27 7.84 -3.47 4.59
N ILE A 28 8.30 -2.72 3.58
CA ILE A 28 7.96 -1.30 3.41
C ILE A 28 6.46 -1.15 3.10
N ASP A 29 5.91 -2.00 2.23
CA ASP A 29 4.49 -1.98 1.88
C ASP A 29 3.61 -2.27 3.10
N ALA A 30 4.01 -3.20 3.97
CA ALA A 30 3.33 -3.49 5.23
C ALA A 30 3.38 -2.30 6.20
N LYS A 31 4.54 -1.65 6.35
CA LYS A 31 4.69 -0.44 7.19
C LYS A 31 3.88 0.72 6.65
N LEU A 32 3.82 0.89 5.33
CA LEU A 32 3.03 1.91 4.68
C LEU A 32 1.54 1.72 5.01
N ALA A 33 1.02 0.50 4.85
CA ALA A 33 -0.37 0.19 5.18
C ALA A 33 -0.70 0.49 6.66
N GLN A 34 0.20 0.15 7.58
CA GLN A 34 0.03 0.45 9.00
C GLN A 34 0.00 1.96 9.28
N LEU A 35 0.89 2.74 8.65
CA LEU A 35 0.90 4.19 8.80
C LEU A 35 -0.35 4.85 8.21
N GLU A 36 -0.85 4.33 7.09
CA GLU A 36 -2.09 4.83 6.47
C GLU A 36 -3.30 4.61 7.37
N GLU A 37 -3.37 3.45 8.06
CA GLU A 37 -4.40 3.18 9.08
C GLU A 37 -4.26 4.12 10.28
N GLU A 38 -3.04 4.31 10.80
CA GLU A 38 -2.79 5.24 11.90
C GLU A 38 -3.19 6.68 11.56
N ILE A 39 -2.88 7.14 10.34
CA ILE A 39 -3.28 8.47 9.86
C ILE A 39 -4.81 8.62 9.90
N TYR A 40 -5.53 7.62 9.39
CA TYR A 40 -7.00 7.66 9.34
C TYR A 40 -7.61 7.72 10.75
N ASP A 41 -7.11 6.92 11.68
CA ASP A 41 -7.56 6.92 13.07
C ASP A 41 -7.28 8.28 13.74
N LYS A 42 -6.09 8.84 13.52
CA LYS A 42 -5.72 10.16 14.05
C LYS A 42 -6.56 11.29 13.49
N GLU A 43 -6.94 11.23 12.22
CA GLU A 43 -7.89 12.18 11.64
C GLU A 43 -9.24 12.10 12.34
N LEU A 44 -9.75 10.89 12.56
CA LEU A 44 -11.03 10.68 13.21
C LEU A 44 -11.03 11.22 14.65
N ASP A 45 -9.97 10.91 15.41
CA ASP A 45 -9.75 11.44 16.76
C ASP A 45 -9.71 12.98 16.75
N TYR A 46 -8.92 13.56 15.83
CA TYR A 46 -8.79 15.01 15.70
C TYR A 46 -10.11 15.70 15.35
N PHE A 47 -10.92 15.11 14.47
CA PHE A 47 -12.25 15.63 14.12
C PHE A 47 -13.23 15.55 15.29
N ASN A 48 -13.17 14.48 16.08
CA ASN A 48 -14.02 14.32 17.26
C ASN A 48 -13.70 15.35 18.35
N GLU A 49 -12.42 15.69 18.54
CA GLU A 49 -11.99 16.69 19.52
C GLU A 49 -12.20 18.14 19.02
N SER A 50 -12.14 18.36 17.70
CA SER A 50 -12.20 19.68 17.06
C SER A 50 -13.62 20.27 17.06
N THR A 51 -14.00 20.93 18.15
CA THR A 51 -15.36 21.53 18.30
C THR A 51 -15.50 22.90 17.63
N TYR A 52 -14.42 23.69 17.54
CA TYR A 52 -14.50 25.13 17.23
C TYR A 52 -13.83 25.54 15.92
N GLY A 53 -13.32 24.56 15.17
CA GLY A 53 -12.57 24.77 13.95
C GLY A 53 -11.47 23.72 13.84
N ASN A 54 -11.04 23.46 12.62
CA ASN A 54 -9.99 22.49 12.31
C ASN A 54 -9.26 22.91 11.03
N ILE A 55 -8.17 22.22 10.72
CA ILE A 55 -7.35 22.52 9.54
C ILE A 55 -8.09 22.33 8.21
N VAL A 56 -9.14 21.50 8.16
CA VAL A 56 -9.88 21.18 6.95
C VAL A 56 -10.92 22.25 6.61
N LYS A 57 -11.70 22.70 7.61
CA LYS A 57 -12.84 23.63 7.45
C LYS A 57 -12.52 25.05 7.93
N GLY A 58 -11.35 25.26 8.51
CA GLY A 58 -10.88 26.54 9.01
C GLY A 58 -11.26 26.84 10.47
N PHE A 59 -10.77 27.97 10.95
CA PHE A 59 -10.79 28.37 12.36
C PHE A 59 -11.60 29.65 12.64
N GLU A 60 -12.44 30.06 11.69
CA GLU A 60 -13.21 31.32 11.77
C GLU A 60 -14.17 31.39 12.96
N SER A 61 -14.56 30.25 13.53
CA SER A 61 -15.50 30.18 14.65
C SER A 61 -14.88 30.56 16.00
N PHE A 62 -13.54 30.64 16.13
CA PHE A 62 -12.92 31.13 17.36
C PHE A 62 -13.26 32.59 17.66
N GLY A 63 -13.32 33.44 16.63
CA GLY A 63 -13.65 34.87 16.80
C GLY A 63 -15.12 35.13 17.15
N LYS A 64 -16.03 34.27 16.68
CA LYS A 64 -17.49 34.42 16.84
C LYS A 64 -17.99 33.95 18.23
N MET A 65 -17.18 33.20 18.97
CA MET A 65 -17.50 32.76 20.34
C MET A 65 -17.55 33.92 21.35
N SER A 66 -16.74 34.96 21.14
CA SER A 66 -16.68 36.14 22.00
C SER A 66 -18.00 36.93 22.02
N LEU A 67 -18.85 36.76 20.99
CA LEU A 67 -20.11 37.50 20.82
C LEU A 67 -21.38 36.69 21.17
N GLY A 68 -21.26 35.59 21.94
CA GLY A 68 -22.43 34.91 22.53
C GLY A 68 -23.29 34.06 21.57
N GLY A 69 -22.78 33.77 20.36
CA GLY A 69 -23.46 32.89 19.40
C GLY A 69 -23.31 31.41 19.75
N LEU A 70 -24.16 30.90 20.65
CA LEU A 70 -24.24 29.51 21.08
C LEU A 70 -24.80 28.55 20.00
N ASN A 71 -24.27 28.58 18.78
CA ASN A 71 -24.64 27.60 17.75
C ASN A 71 -23.60 26.48 17.71
N LYS A 72 -23.62 25.63 18.75
CA LYS A 72 -22.84 24.38 18.86
C LYS A 72 -23.32 23.31 17.87
N ARG A 73 -23.45 23.63 16.59
CA ARG A 73 -23.69 22.61 15.57
C ARG A 73 -22.38 21.86 15.38
N LYS A 74 -22.32 20.61 15.87
CA LYS A 74 -21.22 19.69 15.57
C LYS A 74 -20.97 19.75 14.06
N MET A 75 -19.72 20.03 13.65
CA MET A 75 -19.38 19.97 12.23
C MET A 75 -19.65 18.55 11.74
N VAL A 76 -20.37 18.45 10.63
CA VAL A 76 -20.58 17.18 9.95
C VAL A 76 -19.32 16.92 9.15
N PHE A 77 -18.73 15.75 9.32
CA PHE A 77 -17.55 15.29 8.58
C PHE A 77 -18.00 14.27 7.55
N ASN A 78 -17.47 14.41 6.34
CA ASN A 78 -17.63 13.42 5.27
C ASN A 78 -16.30 12.71 5.02
N ASP A 79 -16.34 11.57 4.34
CA ASP A 79 -15.13 10.82 3.97
C ASP A 79 -14.14 11.68 3.15
N GLU A 80 -14.65 12.63 2.36
CA GLU A 80 -13.84 13.58 1.59
C GLU A 80 -13.07 14.60 2.47
N ASP A 81 -13.47 14.78 3.73
CA ASP A 81 -12.78 15.68 4.67
C ASP A 81 -11.49 15.05 5.26
N HIS A 82 -11.27 13.74 5.03
CA HIS A 82 -10.07 12.99 5.43
C HIS A 82 -8.89 13.26 4.49
N ILE A 83 -8.49 14.54 4.41
CA ILE A 83 -7.54 15.03 3.41
C ILE A 83 -6.15 14.40 3.51
N PHE A 84 -5.72 13.93 4.70
CA PHE A 84 -4.44 13.26 4.86
C PHE A 84 -4.51 11.83 4.36
N SER A 85 -5.58 11.08 4.68
CA SER A 85 -5.79 9.74 4.10
C SER A 85 -6.03 9.81 2.58
N MET A 86 -6.79 10.80 2.10
CA MET A 86 -7.00 11.04 0.66
C MET A 86 -5.75 11.50 -0.08
N SER A 87 -4.68 11.89 0.62
CA SER A 87 -3.40 12.22 -0.03
C SER A 87 -2.64 10.97 -0.51
N SER A 88 -2.98 9.77 -0.02
CA SER A 88 -2.36 8.53 -0.47
C SER A 88 -3.16 7.83 -1.58
N ALA A 89 -2.51 7.64 -2.74
CA ALA A 89 -3.07 6.85 -3.83
C ALA A 89 -3.22 5.36 -3.47
N THR A 90 -2.36 4.84 -2.58
CA THR A 90 -2.44 3.45 -2.10
C THR A 90 -3.66 3.26 -1.20
N PHE A 91 -3.90 4.21 -0.29
CA PHE A 91 -5.10 4.24 0.54
C PHE A 91 -6.38 4.33 -0.29
N ILE A 92 -6.44 5.26 -1.26
CA ILE A 92 -7.60 5.39 -2.18
C ILE A 92 -7.84 4.09 -2.94
N LYS A 93 -6.78 3.46 -3.47
CA LYS A 93 -6.90 2.17 -4.17
C LYS A 93 -7.44 1.07 -3.23
N ALA A 94 -6.98 1.01 -1.99
CA ALA A 94 -7.47 0.06 -1.00
C ALA A 94 -8.95 0.30 -0.67
N LEU A 95 -9.36 1.57 -0.51
CA LEU A 95 -10.75 1.97 -0.30
C LEU A 95 -11.65 1.59 -1.47
N MET A 96 -11.21 1.86 -2.71
CA MET A 96 -11.93 1.47 -3.93
C MET A 96 -12.10 -0.05 -4.05
N ARG A 97 -11.06 -0.82 -3.73
CA ARG A 97 -11.15 -2.30 -3.66
C ARG A 97 -12.18 -2.75 -2.63
N LYS A 98 -12.19 -2.14 -1.44
CA LYS A 98 -13.15 -2.46 -0.38
C LYS A 98 -14.60 -2.11 -0.77
N GLN A 99 -14.79 -1.06 -1.57
CA GLN A 99 -16.09 -0.66 -2.12
C GLN A 99 -16.52 -1.47 -3.36
N GLY A 100 -15.72 -2.47 -3.80
CA GLY A 100 -16.06 -3.32 -4.94
C GLY A 100 -15.90 -2.64 -6.32
N VAL A 101 -15.25 -1.47 -6.37
CA VAL A 101 -14.93 -0.78 -7.62
C VAL A 101 -13.63 -1.38 -8.18
N ASN A 102 -13.77 -2.44 -8.97
CA ASN A 102 -12.67 -3.22 -9.52
C ASN A 102 -11.70 -2.36 -10.36
N SER A 103 -10.54 -2.03 -9.79
CA SER A 103 -9.38 -1.61 -10.58
C SER A 103 -8.70 -2.87 -11.12
N SER A 104 -8.91 -3.13 -12.41
CA SER A 104 -8.25 -4.18 -13.20
C SER A 104 -6.71 -4.03 -13.18
N SER A 105 -6.04 -4.45 -12.10
CA SER A 105 -4.56 -4.50 -12.05
C SER A 105 -4.03 -5.74 -11.30
N GLY A 106 -4.77 -6.85 -11.31
CA GLY A 106 -4.50 -8.02 -10.48
C GLY A 106 -3.67 -9.14 -11.11
N GLU A 107 -2.81 -8.90 -12.11
CA GLU A 107 -2.03 -9.99 -12.74
C GLU A 107 -0.52 -9.94 -12.42
N LEU A 108 0.00 -8.86 -11.82
CA LEU A 108 1.44 -8.73 -11.54
C LEU A 108 1.85 -8.91 -10.07
N ASP A 109 0.91 -8.80 -9.12
CA ASP A 109 1.20 -8.88 -7.67
C ASP A 109 1.37 -10.33 -7.17
N ASP A 110 0.89 -11.33 -7.92
CA ASP A 110 0.91 -12.76 -7.51
C ASP A 110 2.33 -13.32 -7.33
N TYR A 111 3.32 -12.78 -8.04
CA TYR A 111 4.71 -13.24 -7.92
C TYR A 111 5.37 -12.77 -6.61
N GLU A 112 4.93 -11.63 -6.08
CA GLU A 112 5.51 -11.03 -4.88
C GLU A 112 5.04 -11.73 -3.60
N ASP A 113 3.81 -12.25 -3.59
CA ASP A 113 3.29 -12.96 -2.42
C ASP A 113 3.90 -14.36 -2.26
N SER A 114 4.40 -14.95 -3.35
CA SER A 114 4.95 -16.31 -3.40
C SER A 114 6.38 -16.45 -2.85
N VAL A 115 7.09 -15.35 -2.51
CA VAL A 115 8.45 -15.44 -1.93
C VAL A 115 8.40 -15.72 -0.42
N GLU A 116 8.64 -16.98 -0.02
CA GLU A 116 8.73 -17.34 1.40
C GLU A 116 10.09 -16.98 2.02
N PRO A 117 10.13 -16.45 3.25
CA PRO A 117 11.37 -16.17 3.96
C PRO A 117 11.93 -17.47 4.57
N GLY A 118 12.67 -18.24 3.77
CA GLY A 118 13.55 -19.29 4.31
C GLY A 118 13.69 -20.54 3.44
N ASN A 119 14.82 -20.68 2.74
CA ASN A 119 15.96 -21.45 3.26
C ASN A 119 17.02 -21.62 2.15
N GLY A 120 18.11 -20.85 2.24
CA GLY A 120 19.34 -21.13 1.52
C GLY A 120 20.04 -22.33 2.18
N THR A 121 19.71 -23.55 1.74
CA THR A 121 20.59 -24.72 1.92
C THR A 121 20.32 -25.72 0.81
N GLY A 122 21.38 -26.15 0.14
CA GLY A 122 21.30 -26.91 -1.10
C GLY A 122 20.93 -28.39 -0.97
N ASN A 123 20.70 -28.96 -2.16
CA ASN A 123 20.67 -30.36 -2.58
C ASN A 123 19.43 -31.23 -2.28
N GLY A 124 18.74 -31.59 -3.36
CA GLY A 124 18.66 -33.01 -3.77
C GLY A 124 17.34 -33.76 -3.61
N ASN A 125 16.63 -33.89 -4.76
CA ASN A 125 15.78 -35.00 -5.20
C ASN A 125 14.29 -35.13 -4.79
N THR A 126 13.45 -34.79 -5.78
CA THR A 126 12.35 -35.57 -6.40
C THR A 126 11.22 -36.19 -5.55
N SER A 127 10.02 -35.62 -5.72
CA SER A 127 8.85 -36.41 -6.14
C SER A 127 7.88 -35.53 -6.93
N GLY A 128 7.45 -36.02 -8.09
CA GLY A 128 6.89 -35.23 -9.18
C GLY A 128 5.43 -34.81 -9.03
N LYS A 129 5.12 -33.69 -9.68
CA LYS A 129 3.86 -33.46 -10.39
C LYS A 129 4.14 -32.47 -11.52
N GLU A 130 4.34 -33.04 -12.70
CA GLU A 130 4.38 -32.31 -13.96
C GLU A 130 3.02 -31.65 -14.18
N SER A 131 3.01 -30.33 -14.37
CA SER A 131 1.91 -29.62 -15.03
C SER A 131 2.45 -28.35 -15.68
N ALA A 132 2.76 -28.52 -16.97
CA ALA A 132 2.86 -27.55 -18.05
C ALA A 132 3.21 -26.09 -17.68
N SER A 133 4.46 -25.73 -17.96
CA SER A 133 4.86 -24.36 -18.25
C SER A 133 4.13 -23.84 -19.51
N SER A 134 3.08 -23.05 -19.34
CA SER A 134 2.49 -22.27 -20.43
C SER A 134 2.80 -20.79 -20.24
N THR A 135 3.84 -20.30 -20.90
CA THR A 135 4.05 -18.87 -21.11
C THR A 135 2.91 -18.37 -22.02
N PRO A 136 2.05 -17.40 -21.61
CA PRO A 136 0.97 -16.95 -22.45
C PRO A 136 1.52 -16.14 -23.64
N LEU A 137 1.19 -16.57 -24.87
CA LEU A 137 1.48 -15.81 -26.08
C LEU A 137 0.69 -14.49 -26.09
N ARG A 138 1.42 -13.38 -26.17
CA ARG A 138 0.91 -12.02 -26.39
C ARG A 138 0.23 -11.91 -27.76
N LYS A 139 -1.09 -12.05 -27.84
CA LYS A 139 -1.86 -11.72 -29.05
C LYS A 139 -1.91 -10.20 -29.21
N ARG A 140 -1.25 -9.69 -30.25
CA ARG A 140 -1.48 -8.35 -30.77
C ARG A 140 -2.81 -8.33 -31.53
N LYS A 141 -3.67 -7.37 -31.24
CA LYS A 141 -4.64 -6.84 -32.19
C LYS A 141 -4.68 -5.33 -32.03
#